data_AF-A0A257W1U4-F1
#
_entry.id   AF-A0A257W1U4-F1
#
_cell.length_a   1.000
_cell.length_b   1.000
_cell.length_c   1.000
_cell.angle_alpha   90.00
_cell.angle_beta   90.00
_cell.angle_gamma   90.00
#
_symmetry.space_group_name_H-M   'P 1'
#
loop_
_entity.id
_entity.type
_entity.pdbx_description
1 polymer ?
#
loop_
_entity_poly.entity_id
_entity_poly.type
_entity_poly.pdbx_seq_one_letter_code
_entity_poly.pdbx_strand_id
1 'polypeptide(L)' 'MTTPEQIDLWRLAPSEHQRLEFKEAKTQFDNHRLYEYCVALANEGGGHLLLGIADKPPRAVVGTQACRDVVSMAE' A
#
# COMPACT_ATOMS: atom_id res chain seq x y z
N MET A 1 -8.00 9.98 8.48
CA MET A 1 -8.77 9.26 7.46
C MET A 1 -8.15 9.61 6.11
N THR A 2 -7.78 8.61 5.31
CA THR A 2 -7.16 8.83 3.98
C THR A 2 -8.26 9.11 2.95
N THR A 3 -8.11 10.14 2.12
CA THR A 3 -9.09 10.48 1.06
C THR A 3 -8.63 10.02 -0.33
N PRO A 4 -9.54 9.83 -1.30
CA PRO A 4 -9.19 9.53 -2.68
C PRO A 4 -8.25 10.57 -3.31
N GLU A 5 -8.44 11.85 -3.01
CA GLU A 5 -7.60 12.94 -3.53
C GLU A 5 -6.16 12.84 -3.00
N GLN A 6 -5.98 12.39 -1.75
CA GLN A 6 -4.64 12.12 -1.21
C GLN A 6 -3.96 10.95 -1.92
N ILE A 7 -4.73 9.92 -2.28
CA ILE A 7 -4.22 8.79 -3.06
C ILE A 7 -3.76 9.27 -4.43
N ASP A 8 -4.54 10.11 -5.09
CA ASP A 8 -4.19 10.70 -6.38
C ASP A 8 -2.92 11.56 -6.29
N LEU A 9 -2.78 12.36 -5.22
CA LEU A 9 -1.55 13.11 -4.96
C LEU A 9 -0.32 12.19 -4.86
N TRP A 10 -0.42 11.08 -4.11
CA TRP A 10 0.70 10.14 -3.97
C TRP A 10 1.04 9.43 -5.28
N ARG A 11 0.04 9.09 -6.10
CA ARG A 11 0.27 8.43 -7.40
C ARG A 11 1.09 9.29 -8.37
N LEU A 12 1.04 10.61 -8.22
CA LEU A 12 1.83 11.58 -8.97
C LEU A 12 3.31 11.66 -8.52
N ALA A 13 3.67 11.07 -7.37
CA ALA A 13 5.05 11.06 -6.91
C ALA A 13 5.95 10.40 -7.98
N PRO A 14 7.14 10.93 -8.27
CA PRO A 14 8.00 10.37 -9.32
C PRO A 14 8.48 8.95 -8.98
N SER A 15 8.75 8.68 -7.71
CA SER A 15 9.21 7.39 -7.20
C SER A 15 8.52 7.03 -5.89
N GLU A 16 8.55 5.74 -5.55
CA GLU A 16 8.41 5.31 -4.15
C GLU A 16 9.52 5.94 -3.30
N HIS A 17 9.27 6.00 -2.00
CA HIS A 17 10.27 6.39 -1.02
C HIS A 17 9.99 5.66 0.29
N GLN A 18 10.94 5.68 1.22
CA GLN A 18 10.89 5.02 2.54
C GLN A 18 9.48 4.96 3.20
N ARG A 19 8.75 6.07 3.17
CA ARG A 19 7.43 6.20 3.81
C ARG A 19 6.21 6.09 2.88
N LEU A 20 6.38 5.72 1.61
CA LEU A 20 5.34 5.60 0.59
C LEU A 20 5.66 4.46 -0.38
N GLU A 21 4.89 3.38 -0.26
CA GLU A 21 5.05 2.14 -1.01
C GLU A 21 3.74 1.78 -1.73
N PHE A 22 3.83 1.35 -2.99
CA PHE A 22 2.71 0.86 -3.80
C PHE A 22 2.86 -0.63 -4.05
N LYS A 23 1.74 -1.36 -3.97
CA LYS A 23 1.71 -2.78 -4.33
C LYS A 23 0.44 -3.08 -5.11
N GLU A 24 0.60 -3.75 -6.24
CA GLU A 24 -0.52 -4.04 -7.13
C GLU A 24 -1.55 -4.95 -6.45
N ALA A 25 -1.10 -6.03 -5.80
CA ALA A 25 -1.89 -6.87 -4.89
C ALA A 25 -3.33 -7.20 -5.36
N LYS A 26 -3.55 -7.45 -6.66
CA LYS A 26 -4.92 -7.61 -7.22
C LYS A 26 -5.75 -8.69 -6.54
N THR A 27 -5.15 -9.85 -6.29
CA THR A 27 -5.87 -11.05 -5.83
C THR A 27 -5.36 -11.56 -4.49
N GLN A 28 -4.05 -11.51 -4.27
CA GLN A 28 -3.40 -11.97 -3.06
C GLN A 28 -2.26 -11.03 -2.69
N PHE A 29 -1.94 -11.02 -1.40
CA PHE A 29 -0.75 -10.38 -0.87
C PHE A 29 -0.26 -11.24 0.28
N ASP A 30 1.04 -11.40 0.36
CA ASP A 30 1.65 -12.23 1.39
C ASP A 30 1.58 -11.50 2.74
N ASN A 31 0.94 -12.14 3.74
CA ASN A 31 0.77 -11.55 5.07
C ASN A 31 2.09 -11.32 5.79
N HIS A 32 3.07 -12.22 5.63
CA HIS A 32 4.40 -12.02 6.21
C HIS A 32 5.05 -10.78 5.63
N ARG A 33 4.98 -10.60 4.31
CA ARG A 33 5.48 -9.37 3.65
C ARG A 33 4.70 -8.13 4.08
N LEU A 34 3.39 -8.24 4.28
CA LEU A 34 2.59 -7.14 4.83
C LEU A 34 3.13 -6.71 6.21
N TYR A 35 3.39 -7.67 7.10
CA TYR A 35 3.94 -7.38 8.42
C TYR A 35 5.34 -6.77 8.34
N GLU A 36 6.20 -7.25 7.44
CA GLU A 36 7.52 -6.64 7.20
C GLU A 36 7.39 -5.17 6.82
N TYR A 37 6.48 -4.83 5.89
CA TYR A 37 6.22 -3.43 5.54
C TYR A 37 5.67 -2.63 6.72
N CYS A 38 4.75 -3.18 7.51
CA CYS A 38 4.22 -2.50 8.69
C CYS A 38 5.32 -2.19 9.71
N VAL A 39 6.22 -3.15 9.98
CA VAL A 39 7.35 -2.96 10.90
C VAL A 39 8.33 -1.92 10.36
N ALA A 40 8.70 -2.01 9.07
CA ALA A 40 9.58 -1.04 8.44
C ALA A 40 9.02 0.38 8.52
N LEU A 41 7.75 0.56 8.16
CA LEU A 41 7.09 1.86 8.24
C LEU A 41 7.02 2.37 9.68
N ALA A 42 6.70 1.52 10.67
CA ALA A 42 6.66 1.93 12.08
C ALA A 42 8.04 2.42 12.57
N ASN A 43 9.11 1.74 12.18
CA ASN A 43 10.48 2.11 12.54
C ASN A 43 10.93 3.42 11.88
N GLU A 44 10.38 3.76 10.72
CA GLU A 44 10.67 5.00 10.00
C GLU A 44 9.77 6.19 10.41
N GLY A 45 9.02 6.05 11.50
CA GLY A 45 8.11 7.08 12.01
C GLY A 45 6.75 7.11 11.31
N GLY A 46 6.35 5.99 10.72
CA GLY A 46 5.08 5.76 10.02
C GLY A 46 5.16 6.03 8.52
N GLY A 47 4.12 5.65 7.79
CA GLY A 47 3.97 5.95 6.36
C GLY A 47 2.77 5.23 5.75
N HIS A 48 2.78 5.11 4.43
CA HIS A 48 1.66 4.59 3.66
C HIS A 48 2.07 3.42 2.77
N LEU A 49 1.41 2.28 2.95
CA LEU A 49 1.42 1.15 2.03
C LEU A 49 0.08 1.11 1.29
N LEU A 50 0.11 1.35 -0.01
CA LEU A 50 -1.07 1.40 -0.86
C LEU A 50 -1.20 0.12 -1.67
N LEU A 51 -2.20 -0.70 -1.33
CA LEU A 51 -2.55 -1.92 -2.05
C LEU A 51 -3.54 -1.62 -3.18
N GLY A 52 -3.44 -2.33 -4.30
CA GLY A 52 -4.32 -2.12 -5.45
C GLY A 52 -3.85 -1.02 -6.40
N ILE A 53 -2.57 -0.65 -6.35
CA ILE A 53 -1.97 0.38 -7.23
C ILE A 53 -0.78 -0.20 -7.97
N ALA A 54 -0.69 0.03 -9.28
CA ALA A 54 0.44 -0.40 -10.08
C ALA A 54 1.74 0.27 -9.61
N ASP A 55 2.83 -0.50 -9.60
CA ASP A 55 4.16 -0.07 -9.16
C ASP A 55 4.73 1.08 -10.02
N LYS A 56 4.54 0.98 -11.33
CA LYS A 56 5.12 1.91 -12.30
C LYS A 56 4.18 3.06 -12.63
N PRO A 57 4.70 4.29 -12.87
CA PRO A 57 3.93 5.38 -13.46
C PRO A 57 3.19 4.93 -14.74
N PRO A 58 1.92 5.31 -14.95
CA PRO A 58 1.14 6.31 -14.21
C PRO A 58 0.46 5.79 -12.92
N ARG A 59 0.92 4.66 -12.35
CA ARG A 59 0.43 4.05 -11.11
C ARG A 59 -1.09 3.91 -11.11
N ALA A 60 -1.61 3.20 -12.10
CA ALA A 60 -3.04 2.99 -12.25
C ALA A 60 -3.63 2.30 -11.01
N VAL A 61 -4.80 2.75 -10.56
CA VAL A 61 -5.58 2.06 -9.53
C VAL A 61 -6.21 0.83 -10.19
N VAL A 62 -5.77 -0.36 -9.77
CA VAL A 62 -6.25 -1.65 -10.27
C VAL A 62 -7.24 -2.32 -9.31
N GLY A 63 -7.32 -1.81 -8.07
CA GLY A 63 -8.09 -2.43 -6.99
C GLY A 63 -7.42 -3.68 -6.43
N THR A 64 -7.89 -4.12 -5.27
CA THR A 64 -7.37 -5.31 -4.59
C THR A 64 -8.50 -6.13 -3.99
N GLN A 65 -8.35 -7.44 -4.08
CA GLN A 65 -9.15 -8.46 -3.37
C GLN A 65 -8.27 -9.24 -2.37
N ALA A 66 -7.03 -8.81 -2.17
CA ALA A 66 -6.04 -9.51 -1.35
C ALA A 66 -6.36 -9.43 0.15
N CYS A 67 -6.95 -8.32 0.60
CA CYS A 67 -7.26 -8.09 2.01
C CYS A 67 -8.77 -7.89 2.18
N ARG A 68 -9.55 -8.95 1.95
CA ARG A 68 -11.01 -8.90 2.13
C ARG A 68 -11.45 -8.85 3.60
N ASP A 69 -10.63 -9.42 4.48
CA ASP A 69 -10.90 -9.45 5.91
C ASP A 69 -9.70 -8.91 6.69
N VAL A 70 -9.63 -7.58 6.77
CA VAL A 70 -8.58 -6.88 7.52
C VAL A 70 -8.62 -7.14 9.02
N VAL A 71 -9.74 -7.64 9.57
CA VAL A 71 -9.87 -7.97 10.98
C VAL A 71 -9.19 -9.30 11.27
N SER A 72 -9.42 -10.31 10.44
CA SER A 72 -8.73 -11.61 10.55
C SER A 72 -7.21 -11.52 10.36
N MET A 73 -6.71 -10.46 9.73
CA MET A 73 -5.28 -10.24 9.50
C MET A 73 -4.57 -9.60 10.71
N ALA A 74 -5.34 -9.09 11.68
CA ALA A 74 -4.83 -8.45 12.89
C ALA A 74 -4.75 -9.41 14.10
N GLU A 75 -5.36 -10.60 13.99
CA GLU A 75 -5.31 -11.69 14.98
C GLU A 75 -4.15 -12.65 14.68
#